data_AF-A0A2D6K1T9-F1
#
_entry.id   AF-A0A2D6K1T9-F1
#
_cell.length_a   1.000
_cell.length_b   1.000
_cell.length_c   1.000
_cell.angle_alpha   90.00
_cell.angle_beta   90.00
_cell.angle_gamma   90.00
#
_symmetry.space_group_name_H-M   'P 1'
#
loop_
_entity.id
_entity.type
_entity.pdbx_description
1 polymer ?
#
loop_
_entity_poly.entity_id
_entity_poly.type
_entity_poly.pdbx_seq_one_letter_code
_entity_poly.pdbx_strand_id
1 'polypeptide(L)'
;MTAAVTSAQAQSVIEPDYTHEKPLASTAWYVPQFSEANKKADLDFIIGMRPHHAGALSMVNDYFKDKKGTSVRLAALARGIKHNQSFEISMLDKIEHYMQMLKYSKDAYFKKVADQGLAQKNEFIRLPMPPIQSIFYYNDHISEEDVRFAKAMIVHHEGALIMAQDYLDNPDANNGYLRQMCLDILRDQKQEIALMHNIIKQYKGDADAVKITPDMIHGMDGMMHHMNMGGSMKHHH
;
A
#
# COMPACT_ATOMS: atom_id res chain seq x y z
N MET A 1 -0.39 30.12 -39.73
CA MET A 1 0.38 29.14 -38.93
C MET A 1 -0.31 29.02 -37.59
N THR A 2 -1.08 27.96 -37.40
CA THR A 2 -1.90 27.70 -36.20
C THR A 2 -1.10 26.77 -35.31
N ALA A 3 -0.65 27.28 -34.16
CA ALA A 3 0.13 26.52 -33.20
C ALA A 3 -0.70 25.37 -32.60
N ALA A 4 -0.08 24.20 -32.54
CA ALA A 4 -0.65 22.96 -32.03
C ALA A 4 -1.08 23.10 -30.56
N VAL A 5 -2.32 22.70 -30.27
CA VAL A 5 -2.77 22.43 -28.91
C VAL A 5 -2.10 21.13 -28.48
N THR A 6 -0.95 21.24 -27.83
CA THR A 6 -0.37 20.13 -27.08
C THR A 6 -1.33 19.78 -25.95
N SER A 7 -1.85 18.56 -25.99
CA SER A 7 -2.63 17.94 -24.93
C SER A 7 -1.90 18.12 -23.60
N ALA A 8 -2.40 19.00 -22.74
CA ALA A 8 -1.98 19.03 -21.35
C ALA A 8 -2.26 17.62 -20.79
N GLN A 9 -1.19 16.88 -20.50
CA GLN A 9 -1.32 15.73 -19.59
C GLN A 9 -2.09 16.21 -18.39
N ALA A 10 -3.09 15.45 -17.95
CA ALA A 10 -3.88 15.75 -16.77
C ALA A 10 -2.92 16.04 -15.61
N GLN A 11 -2.66 17.33 -15.36
CA GLN A 11 -1.96 17.81 -14.19
C GLN A 11 -2.90 17.43 -13.05
N SER A 12 -2.57 16.35 -12.34
CA SER A 12 -2.99 16.22 -10.97
C SER A 12 -2.64 17.55 -10.31
N VAL A 13 -3.63 18.28 -9.80
CA VAL A 13 -3.40 19.45 -8.95
C VAL A 13 -2.78 18.92 -7.66
N ILE A 14 -1.49 18.58 -7.75
CA ILE A 14 -0.59 18.31 -6.63
C ILE A 14 0.12 19.64 -6.46
N GLU A 15 -0.37 20.45 -5.52
CA GLU A 15 0.32 21.66 -5.12
C GLU A 15 1.68 21.28 -4.50
N PRO A 16 2.73 22.11 -4.71
CA PRO A 16 4.13 21.77 -4.41
C PRO A 16 4.51 21.72 -2.91
N ASP A 17 3.56 21.79 -1.98
CA ASP A 17 3.78 22.00 -0.54
C ASP A 17 3.27 20.86 0.39
N TYR A 18 3.29 19.61 -0.10
CA TYR A 18 2.94 18.41 0.67
C TYR A 18 3.67 18.28 2.02
N THR A 19 2.91 18.04 3.12
CA THR A 19 3.44 17.51 4.39
C THR A 19 2.53 16.41 4.98
N HIS A 20 3.13 15.47 5.70
CA HIS A 20 2.51 14.26 6.27
C HIS A 20 1.48 14.54 7.38
N GLU A 21 1.41 15.78 7.87
CA GLU A 21 0.55 16.21 8.98
C GLU A 21 -0.83 16.71 8.51
N LYS A 22 -1.01 16.92 7.20
CA LYS A 22 -2.25 17.39 6.60
C LYS A 22 -2.67 16.46 5.46
N PRO A 23 -3.46 15.40 5.74
CA PRO A 23 -3.94 14.54 4.67
C PRO A 23 -4.76 15.37 3.67
N LEU A 24 -4.38 15.34 2.40
CA LEU A 24 -4.99 16.17 1.37
C LEU A 24 -6.47 15.83 1.19
N ALA A 25 -7.27 16.84 0.83
CA ALA A 25 -8.59 16.60 0.27
C ALA A 25 -8.40 15.90 -1.09
N SER A 26 -8.81 14.64 -1.20
CA SER A 26 -8.91 13.90 -2.46
C SER A 26 -9.78 14.65 -3.45
N THR A 27 -9.18 15.50 -4.28
CA THR A 27 -9.87 16.26 -5.32
C THR A 27 -10.69 15.31 -6.18
N ALA A 28 -11.85 15.78 -6.64
CA ALA A 28 -12.68 15.02 -7.57
C ALA A 28 -11.83 14.66 -8.78
N TRP A 29 -11.60 13.37 -8.97
CA TRP A 29 -10.90 12.85 -10.13
C TRP A 29 -11.72 13.13 -11.38
N TYR A 30 -11.04 13.56 -12.44
CA TYR A 30 -11.62 13.92 -13.72
C TYR A 30 -10.72 13.31 -14.80
N VAL A 31 -11.10 12.15 -15.33
CA VAL A 31 -10.41 11.52 -16.45
C VAL A 31 -11.17 11.84 -17.74
N PRO A 32 -10.59 12.62 -18.67
CA PRO A 32 -11.16 12.78 -20.00
C PRO A 32 -11.21 11.41 -20.68
N GLN A 33 -12.38 11.01 -21.19
CA GLN A 33 -12.55 9.75 -21.93
C GLN A 33 -12.22 8.47 -21.13
N PHE A 34 -12.71 8.36 -19.90
CA PHE A 34 -12.60 7.13 -19.09
C PHE A 34 -13.19 5.91 -19.83
N SER A 35 -12.32 5.01 -20.26
CA SER A 35 -12.65 3.84 -21.07
C SER A 35 -12.90 2.59 -20.22
N GLU A 36 -13.42 1.52 -20.85
CA GLU A 36 -13.52 0.20 -20.21
C GLU A 36 -12.16 -0.35 -19.80
N ALA A 37 -11.10 -0.07 -20.56
CA ALA A 37 -9.74 -0.50 -20.22
C ALA A 37 -9.26 0.17 -18.93
N ASN A 38 -9.52 1.48 -18.77
CA ASN A 38 -9.18 2.20 -17.54
C ASN A 38 -9.95 1.64 -16.34
N LYS A 39 -11.25 1.42 -16.50
CA LYS A 39 -12.07 0.79 -15.46
C LYS A 39 -11.52 -0.58 -15.07
N LYS A 40 -11.16 -1.40 -16.05
CA LYS A 40 -10.63 -2.74 -15.82
C LYS A 40 -9.32 -2.67 -15.03
N ALA A 41 -8.38 -1.82 -15.45
CA ALA A 41 -7.10 -1.64 -14.75
C ALA A 41 -7.28 -1.26 -13.27
N ASP A 42 -8.17 -0.29 -13.00
CA ASP A 42 -8.51 0.14 -11.64
C ASP A 42 -9.17 -0.98 -10.82
N LEU A 43 -10.14 -1.69 -11.39
CA LEU A 43 -10.82 -2.79 -10.71
C LEU A 43 -9.87 -3.96 -10.42
N ASP A 44 -9.02 -4.33 -11.37
CA ASP A 44 -8.02 -5.40 -11.19
C ASP A 44 -7.10 -5.05 -10.00
N PHE A 45 -6.62 -3.81 -9.91
CA PHE A 45 -5.82 -3.35 -8.78
C PHE A 45 -6.59 -3.40 -7.45
N ILE A 46 -7.83 -2.91 -7.43
CA ILE A 46 -8.66 -2.91 -6.22
C ILE A 46 -8.94 -4.36 -5.74
N ILE A 47 -9.30 -5.25 -6.68
CA ILE A 47 -9.61 -6.65 -6.42
C ILE A 47 -8.38 -7.39 -5.88
N GLY A 48 -7.18 -7.02 -6.32
CA GLY A 48 -5.93 -7.57 -5.77
C GLY A 48 -5.53 -6.94 -4.43
N MET A 49 -5.44 -5.61 -4.37
CA MET A 49 -4.81 -4.91 -3.24
C MET A 49 -5.66 -4.96 -1.96
N ARG A 50 -7.00 -5.01 -2.11
CA ARG A 50 -7.90 -5.10 -0.95
C ARG A 50 -7.69 -6.38 -0.13
N PRO A 51 -7.80 -7.61 -0.68
CA PRO A 51 -7.55 -8.82 0.09
C PRO A 51 -6.10 -8.91 0.57
N HIS A 52 -5.14 -8.39 -0.20
CA HIS A 52 -3.76 -8.26 0.24
C HIS A 52 -3.65 -7.43 1.51
N HIS A 53 -4.20 -6.22 1.57
CA HIS A 53 -4.18 -5.40 2.80
C HIS A 53 -4.95 -6.06 3.95
N ALA A 54 -6.07 -6.72 3.67
CA ALA A 54 -6.80 -7.51 4.68
C ALA A 54 -5.95 -8.66 5.26
N GLY A 55 -5.03 -9.21 4.47
CA GLY A 55 -4.01 -10.15 4.88
C GLY A 55 -3.10 -9.58 5.97
N ALA A 56 -2.49 -8.41 5.75
CA ALA A 56 -1.67 -7.74 6.76
C ALA A 56 -2.43 -7.44 8.07
N LEU A 57 -3.70 -7.00 7.98
CA LEU A 57 -4.55 -6.81 9.16
C LEU A 57 -4.68 -8.11 9.98
N SER A 58 -4.84 -9.23 9.29
CA SER A 58 -4.95 -10.55 9.92
C SER A 58 -3.62 -10.99 10.55
N MET A 59 -2.51 -10.84 9.83
CA MET A 59 -1.17 -11.13 10.34
C MET A 59 -0.83 -10.31 11.60
N VAL A 60 -1.19 -9.02 11.61
CA VAL A 60 -1.02 -8.17 12.81
C VAL A 60 -1.88 -8.67 13.97
N ASN A 61 -3.11 -9.12 13.73
CA ASN A 61 -3.96 -9.67 14.78
C ASN A 61 -3.37 -10.95 15.38
N ASP A 62 -2.82 -11.84 14.55
CA ASP A 62 -2.18 -13.09 15.02
C ASP A 62 -0.92 -12.81 15.84
N TYR A 63 -0.09 -11.87 15.40
CA TYR A 63 1.08 -11.42 16.15
C TYR A 63 0.71 -10.93 17.56
N PHE A 64 -0.36 -10.13 17.70
CA PHE A 64 -0.83 -9.69 19.02
C PHE A 64 -1.54 -10.78 19.83
N LYS A 65 -2.04 -11.83 19.18
CA LYS A 65 -2.71 -12.96 19.85
C LYS A 65 -1.72 -13.91 20.52
N ASP A 66 -0.57 -14.18 19.92
CA ASP A 66 0.41 -15.12 20.47
C ASP A 66 1.07 -14.61 21.77
N LYS A 67 1.08 -13.29 22.00
CA LYS A 67 1.69 -12.62 23.18
C LYS A 67 3.16 -12.96 23.44
N LYS A 68 3.83 -13.70 22.53
CA LYS A 68 5.26 -14.01 22.58
C LYS A 68 6.13 -12.95 21.92
N GLY A 69 5.54 -12.04 21.15
CA GLY A 69 6.22 -10.85 20.64
C GLY A 69 6.60 -9.92 21.79
N THR A 70 7.84 -9.43 21.79
CA THR A 70 8.40 -8.64 22.89
C THR A 70 8.97 -7.30 22.43
N SER A 71 9.21 -7.13 21.14
CA SER A 71 9.75 -5.89 20.58
C SER A 71 8.70 -4.79 20.65
N VAL A 72 9.01 -3.75 21.41
CA VAL A 72 8.15 -2.56 21.55
C VAL A 72 8.08 -1.82 20.23
N ARG A 73 9.21 -1.75 19.50
CA ARG A 73 9.28 -1.09 18.19
C ARG A 73 8.48 -1.85 17.15
N LEU A 74 8.59 -3.17 17.08
CA LEU A 74 7.81 -3.98 16.14
C LEU A 74 6.32 -3.92 16.45
N ALA A 75 5.95 -3.93 17.73
CA ALA A 75 4.56 -3.74 18.14
C ALA A 75 4.01 -2.36 17.75
N ALA A 76 4.82 -1.30 17.85
CA ALA A 76 4.42 0.03 17.39
C ALA A 76 4.24 0.07 15.87
N LEU A 77 5.17 -0.52 15.11
CA LEU A 77 5.07 -0.67 13.66
C LEU A 77 3.81 -1.46 13.26
N ALA A 78 3.55 -2.60 13.89
CA ALA A 78 2.40 -3.45 13.59
C ALA A 78 1.06 -2.70 13.77
N ARG A 79 0.96 -1.87 14.82
CA ARG A 79 -0.21 -0.98 15.02
C ARG A 79 -0.34 0.06 13.90
N GLY A 80 0.78 0.66 13.47
CA GLY A 80 0.83 1.59 12.35
C GLY A 80 0.36 0.94 11.05
N ILE A 81 0.89 -0.24 10.71
CA ILE A 81 0.50 -1.03 9.53
C ILE A 81 -1.00 -1.28 9.55
N LYS A 82 -1.53 -1.84 10.65
CA LYS A 82 -2.97 -2.14 10.78
C LYS A 82 -3.83 -0.89 10.59
N HIS A 83 -3.45 0.22 11.21
CA HIS A 83 -4.20 1.48 11.12
C HIS A 83 -4.19 2.05 9.70
N ASN A 84 -3.02 2.17 9.09
CA ASN A 84 -2.86 2.77 7.76
C ASN A 84 -3.53 1.90 6.68
N GLN A 85 -3.30 0.57 6.70
CA GLN A 85 -3.89 -0.33 5.70
C GLN A 85 -5.42 -0.48 5.85
N SER A 86 -5.97 -0.33 7.07
CA SER A 86 -7.43 -0.28 7.26
C SER A 86 -8.08 0.92 6.56
N PHE A 87 -7.39 2.07 6.56
CA PHE A 87 -7.85 3.25 5.84
C PHE A 87 -7.71 3.08 4.32
N GLU A 88 -6.62 2.50 3.84
CA GLU A 88 -6.42 2.19 2.43
C GLU A 88 -7.51 1.23 1.91
N ILE A 89 -7.89 0.19 2.67
CA ILE A 89 -9.05 -0.66 2.35
C ILE A 89 -10.34 0.16 2.23
N SER A 90 -10.60 1.05 3.19
CA SER A 90 -11.79 1.90 3.18
C SER A 90 -11.84 2.83 1.96
N MET A 91 -10.67 3.27 1.46
CA MET A 91 -10.56 4.05 0.24
C MET A 91 -10.84 3.20 -1.01
N LEU A 92 -10.26 2.00 -1.09
CA LEU A 92 -10.49 1.05 -2.18
C LEU A 92 -11.99 0.70 -2.30
N ASP A 93 -12.68 0.46 -1.17
CA ASP A 93 -14.12 0.20 -1.12
C ASP A 93 -14.94 1.36 -1.70
N LYS A 94 -14.59 2.60 -1.33
CA LYS A 94 -15.29 3.79 -1.82
C LYS A 94 -15.09 4.01 -3.30
N ILE A 95 -13.87 3.81 -3.80
CA ILE A 95 -13.57 3.94 -5.23
C ILE A 95 -14.35 2.88 -6.01
N GLU A 96 -14.33 1.61 -5.58
CA GLU A 96 -15.10 0.56 -6.25
C GLU A 96 -16.60 0.89 -6.26
N HIS A 97 -17.16 1.34 -5.14
CA HIS A 97 -18.57 1.73 -5.07
C HIS A 97 -18.90 2.84 -6.09
N TYR A 98 -18.07 3.87 -6.20
CA TYR A 98 -18.26 4.91 -7.21
C TYR A 98 -18.15 4.36 -8.63
N MET A 99 -17.21 3.45 -8.90
CA MET A 99 -17.01 2.82 -10.21
C MET A 99 -18.20 1.96 -10.64
N GLN A 100 -18.88 1.29 -9.70
CA GLN A 100 -20.10 0.53 -9.95
C GLN A 100 -21.29 1.44 -10.30
N MET A 101 -21.32 2.64 -9.74
CA MET A 101 -22.36 3.65 -9.99
C MET A 101 -22.16 4.44 -11.29
N LEU A 102 -21.02 4.29 -11.96
CA LEU A 102 -20.73 4.98 -13.22
C LEU A 102 -21.66 4.50 -14.34
N LYS A 103 -22.59 5.35 -14.78
CA LYS A 103 -23.31 5.16 -16.05
C LYS A 103 -22.40 5.50 -17.23
N TYR A 104 -22.37 4.65 -18.26
CA TYR A 104 -21.68 4.94 -19.51
C TYR A 104 -22.53 5.88 -20.35
N SER A 105 -22.00 7.06 -20.64
CA SER A 105 -22.49 7.95 -21.68
C SER A 105 -21.30 8.32 -22.54
N LYS A 106 -21.46 8.26 -23.87
CA LYS A 106 -20.45 8.72 -24.83
C LYS A 106 -20.22 10.23 -24.75
N ASP A 107 -21.09 10.95 -24.04
CA ASP A 107 -21.12 12.42 -23.95
C ASP A 107 -20.57 12.96 -22.61
N ALA A 108 -20.22 12.08 -21.67
CA ALA A 108 -19.75 12.49 -20.34
C ALA A 108 -18.22 12.59 -20.31
N TYR A 109 -17.71 13.82 -20.46
CA TYR A 109 -16.27 14.13 -20.46
C TYR A 109 -15.61 14.09 -19.07
N PHE A 110 -16.39 13.97 -18.00
CA PHE A 110 -15.93 14.14 -16.61
C PHE A 110 -16.70 13.23 -15.64
N LYS A 111 -16.00 12.46 -14.80
CA LYS A 111 -16.60 11.52 -13.83
C LYS A 111 -15.87 11.54 -12.49
N LYS A 112 -16.60 11.89 -11.43
CA LYS A 112 -16.10 11.87 -10.04
C LYS A 112 -15.95 10.43 -9.55
N VAL A 113 -14.73 10.03 -9.19
CA VAL A 113 -14.42 8.67 -8.70
C VAL A 113 -13.79 8.65 -7.29
N ALA A 114 -13.69 9.82 -6.64
CA ALA A 114 -13.30 9.96 -5.24
C ALA A 114 -13.93 11.21 -4.62
N ASP A 115 -14.06 11.21 -3.29
CA ASP A 115 -14.73 12.25 -2.49
C ASP A 115 -13.68 13.10 -1.75
N GLN A 116 -13.72 14.43 -1.85
CA GLN A 116 -12.85 15.30 -1.05
C GLN A 116 -13.12 15.14 0.44
N GLY A 117 -12.06 15.17 1.24
CA GLY A 117 -12.17 15.25 2.69
C GLY A 117 -12.42 13.92 3.38
N LEU A 118 -12.19 12.78 2.73
CA LEU A 118 -12.54 11.48 3.33
C LEU A 118 -11.73 11.14 4.58
N ALA A 119 -10.44 11.51 4.59
CA ALA A 119 -9.62 11.43 5.79
C ALA A 119 -10.22 12.28 6.91
N GLN A 120 -10.66 13.51 6.61
CA GLN A 120 -11.27 14.44 7.55
C GLN A 120 -12.64 13.94 8.06
N LYS A 121 -13.50 13.40 7.19
CA LYS A 121 -14.80 12.82 7.56
C LYS A 121 -14.67 11.62 8.48
N ASN A 122 -13.59 10.86 8.34
CA ASN A 122 -13.28 9.70 9.17
C ASN A 122 -12.34 10.04 10.35
N GLU A 123 -12.01 11.31 10.56
CA GLU A 123 -11.01 11.76 11.54
C GLU A 123 -9.69 10.98 11.46
N PHE A 124 -9.34 10.51 10.25
CA PHE A 124 -8.17 9.68 10.02
C PHE A 124 -6.90 10.51 10.08
N ILE A 125 -6.01 10.10 10.99
CA ILE A 125 -4.64 10.59 11.09
C ILE A 125 -3.75 9.43 10.68
N ARG A 126 -2.94 9.60 9.63
CA ARG A 126 -1.93 8.59 9.24
C ARG A 126 -0.95 8.44 10.40
N LEU A 127 -0.74 7.20 10.85
CA LEU A 127 0.28 6.96 11.87
C LEU A 127 1.64 6.91 11.17
N PRO A 128 2.58 7.80 11.52
CA PRO A 128 3.91 7.79 10.90
C PRO A 128 4.69 6.56 11.35
N MET A 129 5.76 6.25 10.61
CA MET A 129 6.78 5.31 11.05
C MET A 129 7.24 5.63 12.47
N PRO A 130 7.48 4.61 13.33
CA PRO A 130 8.10 4.84 14.64
C PRO A 130 9.38 5.67 14.48
N PRO A 131 9.56 6.79 15.22
CA PRO A 131 10.62 7.75 14.96
C PRO A 131 12.00 7.12 15.12
N ILE A 132 12.96 7.49 14.27
CA ILE A 132 14.32 6.93 14.29
C ILE A 132 15.02 7.18 15.63
N GLN A 133 14.75 8.29 16.32
CA GLN A 133 15.32 8.52 17.65
C GLN A 133 14.85 7.45 18.65
N SER A 134 13.62 6.96 18.54
CA SER A 134 13.15 5.84 19.38
C SER A 134 13.92 4.53 19.14
N ILE A 135 14.58 4.39 18.00
CA ILE A 135 15.37 3.19 17.63
C ILE A 135 16.59 3.01 18.55
N PHE A 136 17.11 4.07 19.16
CA PHE A 136 18.31 4.03 20.00
C PHE A 136 18.05 4.01 21.52
N TYR A 137 16.82 4.29 21.97
CA TYR A 137 16.51 4.48 23.40
C TYR A 137 15.67 3.35 24.03
N TYR A 138 15.20 2.38 23.24
CA TYR A 138 14.57 1.18 23.80
C TYR A 138 15.61 0.10 24.05
N ASN A 139 15.66 -0.43 25.28
CA ASN A 139 16.26 -1.73 25.57
C ASN A 139 15.34 -2.83 24.97
N ASP A 140 15.24 -2.83 23.64
CA ASP A 140 14.27 -3.60 22.88
C ASP A 140 14.66 -5.08 22.94
N HIS A 141 13.85 -5.88 23.63
CA HIS A 141 13.99 -7.33 23.59
C HIS A 141 13.27 -7.85 22.35
N ILE A 142 13.97 -8.62 21.53
CA ILE A 142 13.45 -9.15 20.28
C ILE A 142 13.37 -10.66 20.45
N SER A 143 12.18 -11.22 20.39
CA SER A 143 11.92 -12.65 20.49
C SER A 143 11.99 -13.33 19.12
N GLU A 144 11.97 -14.66 19.14
CA GLU A 144 11.83 -15.43 17.90
C GLU A 144 10.52 -15.11 17.16
N GLU A 145 9.44 -14.84 17.90
CA GLU A 145 8.14 -14.49 17.32
C GLU A 145 8.17 -13.11 16.64
N ASP A 146 8.90 -12.15 17.22
CA ASP A 146 9.15 -10.85 16.56
C ASP A 146 9.84 -11.03 15.21
N VAL A 147 10.88 -11.89 15.16
CA VAL A 147 11.58 -12.21 13.91
C VAL A 147 10.66 -12.91 12.91
N ARG A 148 9.82 -13.84 13.37
CA ARG A 148 8.90 -14.60 12.52
C ARG A 148 7.86 -13.68 11.87
N PHE A 149 7.21 -12.81 12.65
CA PHE A 149 6.28 -11.81 12.14
C PHE A 149 6.97 -10.84 11.18
N ALA A 150 8.13 -10.28 11.55
CA ALA A 150 8.86 -9.34 10.71
C ALA A 150 9.22 -9.97 9.35
N LYS A 151 9.70 -11.21 9.32
CA LYS A 151 10.01 -11.93 8.09
C LYS A 151 8.76 -12.16 7.22
N ALA A 152 7.65 -12.59 7.82
CA ALA A 152 6.41 -12.82 7.09
C ALA A 152 5.85 -11.51 6.48
N MET A 153 5.86 -10.42 7.27
CA MET A 153 5.37 -9.12 6.82
C MET A 153 6.28 -8.47 5.77
N ILE A 154 7.61 -8.72 5.79
CA ILE A 154 8.50 -8.30 4.70
C ILE A 154 8.05 -8.91 3.37
N VAL A 155 7.86 -10.24 3.32
CA VAL A 155 7.42 -10.92 2.10
C VAL A 155 6.06 -10.40 1.61
N HIS A 156 5.14 -10.18 2.54
CA HIS A 156 3.85 -9.59 2.25
C HIS A 156 4.00 -8.19 1.63
N HIS A 157 4.78 -7.30 2.25
CA HIS A 157 5.00 -5.95 1.75
C HIS A 157 5.71 -5.91 0.40
N GLU A 158 6.67 -6.80 0.15
CA GLU A 158 7.29 -6.94 -1.18
C GLU A 158 6.25 -7.23 -2.27
N GLY A 159 5.21 -8.01 -1.96
CA GLY A 159 4.06 -8.22 -2.84
C GLY A 159 3.30 -6.95 -3.17
N ALA A 160 2.98 -6.13 -2.17
CA ALA A 160 2.29 -4.86 -2.38
C ALA A 160 3.15 -3.86 -3.17
N LEU A 161 4.48 -3.86 -2.99
CA LEU A 161 5.39 -3.03 -3.79
C LEU A 161 5.31 -3.40 -5.27
N ILE A 162 5.27 -4.70 -5.59
CA ILE A 162 5.13 -5.19 -6.97
C ILE A 162 3.79 -4.73 -7.56
N MET A 163 2.68 -4.95 -6.85
CA MET A 163 1.34 -4.55 -7.32
C MET A 163 1.21 -3.04 -7.56
N ALA A 164 1.75 -2.24 -6.64
CA ALA A 164 1.73 -0.79 -6.76
C ALA A 164 2.55 -0.33 -7.98
N GLN A 165 3.70 -0.96 -8.23
CA GLN A 165 4.53 -0.67 -9.40
C GLN A 165 3.84 -1.11 -10.70
N ASP A 166 3.27 -2.31 -10.75
CA ASP A 166 2.52 -2.83 -11.91
C ASP A 166 1.34 -1.91 -12.28
N TYR A 167 0.62 -1.39 -11.29
CA TYR A 167 -0.44 -0.41 -11.52
C TYR A 167 0.11 0.91 -12.04
N LEU A 168 1.23 1.41 -11.50
CA LEU A 168 1.84 2.65 -11.97
C LEU A 168 2.36 2.57 -13.40
N ASP A 169 2.83 1.39 -13.81
CA ASP A 169 3.38 1.11 -15.14
C ASP A 169 2.30 0.76 -16.18
N ASN A 170 1.09 0.45 -15.75
CA ASN A 170 -0.02 0.17 -16.64
C ASN A 170 -0.49 1.47 -17.36
N PRO A 171 -0.42 1.54 -18.70
CA PRO A 171 -0.84 2.74 -19.44
C PRO A 171 -2.34 3.04 -19.34
N ASP A 172 -3.16 2.03 -19.01
CA ASP A 172 -4.58 2.18 -18.78
C ASP A 172 -4.91 2.64 -17.34
N ALA A 173 -3.95 2.61 -16.41
CA ALA A 173 -4.13 3.04 -15.03
C ALA A 173 -3.97 4.57 -14.89
N ASN A 174 -5.03 5.31 -15.20
CA ASN A 174 -5.04 6.77 -15.20
C ASN A 174 -5.84 7.40 -14.04
N ASN A 175 -6.31 6.59 -13.09
CA ASN A 175 -6.90 7.07 -11.84
C ASN A 175 -5.79 7.41 -10.85
N GLY A 176 -5.37 8.66 -10.85
CA GLY A 176 -4.26 9.08 -10.01
C GLY A 176 -4.59 9.25 -8.54
N TYR A 177 -5.82 8.98 -8.08
CA TYR A 177 -5.99 8.74 -6.64
C TYR A 177 -5.34 7.39 -6.33
N LEU A 178 -5.66 6.36 -7.11
CA LEU A 178 -5.01 5.06 -7.00
C LEU A 178 -3.52 5.15 -7.31
N ARG A 179 -3.09 5.97 -8.29
CA ARG A 179 -1.64 6.19 -8.52
C ARG A 179 -0.97 6.87 -7.33
N GLN A 180 -1.61 7.88 -6.73
CA GLN A 180 -1.06 8.54 -5.54
C GLN A 180 -1.00 7.58 -4.35
N MET A 181 -2.04 6.76 -4.14
CA MET A 181 -2.03 5.69 -3.16
C MET A 181 -0.89 4.70 -3.42
N CYS A 182 -0.65 4.30 -4.67
CA CYS A 182 0.49 3.43 -5.03
C CYS A 182 1.84 4.06 -4.68
N LEU A 183 2.02 5.36 -4.93
CA LEU A 183 3.24 6.08 -4.54
C LEU A 183 3.41 6.12 -3.00
N ASP A 184 2.32 6.33 -2.26
CA ASP A 184 2.34 6.28 -0.79
C ASP A 184 2.65 4.87 -0.26
N ILE A 185 2.07 3.82 -0.85
CA ILE A 185 2.38 2.41 -0.56
C ILE A 185 3.87 2.15 -0.81
N LEU A 186 4.39 2.54 -1.98
CA LEU A 186 5.80 2.35 -2.33
C LEU A 186 6.73 3.05 -1.33
N ARG A 187 6.41 4.28 -0.91
CA ARG A 187 7.22 5.04 0.04
C ARG A 187 7.20 4.39 1.42
N ASP A 188 6.02 4.12 1.95
CA ASP A 188 5.86 3.73 3.34
C ASP A 188 6.29 2.28 3.54
N GLN A 189 5.83 1.36 2.69
CA GLN A 189 6.15 -0.06 2.88
C GLN A 189 7.65 -0.36 2.68
N LYS A 190 8.38 0.42 1.86
CA LYS A 190 9.85 0.36 1.81
C LYS A 190 10.51 0.76 3.13
N GLN A 191 9.99 1.78 3.82
CA GLN A 191 10.50 2.19 5.13
C GLN A 191 10.18 1.15 6.20
N GLU A 192 8.98 0.57 6.15
CA GLU A 192 8.54 -0.51 7.05
C GLU A 192 9.42 -1.76 6.87
N ILE A 193 9.70 -2.18 5.64
CA ILE A 193 10.66 -3.26 5.32
C ILE A 193 12.05 -2.95 5.89
N ALA A 194 12.57 -1.73 5.69
CA ALA A 194 13.87 -1.34 6.20
C ALA A 194 13.94 -1.41 7.73
N LEU A 195 12.88 -0.98 8.43
CA LEU A 195 12.79 -1.09 9.89
C LEU A 195 12.72 -2.56 10.34
N MET A 196 11.92 -3.39 9.68
CA MET A 196 11.83 -4.82 10.00
C MET A 196 13.17 -5.53 9.83
N HIS A 197 13.91 -5.27 8.75
CA HIS A 197 15.27 -5.78 8.59
C HIS A 197 16.22 -5.29 9.70
N ASN A 198 16.10 -4.02 10.10
CA ASN A 198 16.91 -3.47 11.18
C ASN A 198 16.60 -4.14 12.52
N ILE A 199 15.34 -4.45 12.81
CA ILE A 199 14.91 -5.21 13.99
C ILE A 199 15.47 -6.63 13.93
N ILE A 200 15.28 -7.36 12.82
CA ILE A 200 15.81 -8.72 12.66
C ILE A 200 17.33 -8.77 12.91
N LYS A 201 18.10 -7.79 12.42
CA LYS A 201 19.56 -7.70 12.66
C LYS A 201 19.95 -7.52 14.12
N GLN A 202 19.05 -7.04 14.97
CA GLN A 202 19.30 -6.82 16.40
C GLN A 202 18.90 -8.02 17.26
N TYR A 203 18.25 -9.03 16.67
CA TYR A 203 17.92 -10.27 17.34
C TYR A 203 19.18 -10.97 17.88
N LYS A 204 19.13 -11.46 19.11
CA LYS A 204 20.29 -12.09 19.78
C LYS A 204 20.43 -13.58 19.49
N GLY A 205 19.39 -14.21 18.96
CA GLY A 205 19.41 -15.61 18.52
C GLY A 205 19.85 -15.76 17.07
N ASP A 206 19.73 -16.99 16.56
CA ASP A 206 19.96 -17.28 15.15
C ASP A 206 18.71 -16.91 14.32
N ALA A 207 18.76 -15.77 13.65
CA ALA A 207 17.66 -15.33 12.80
C ALA A 207 17.41 -16.31 11.64
N ASP A 208 18.40 -17.02 11.12
CA ASP A 208 18.26 -17.92 9.97
C ASP A 208 17.57 -19.23 10.35
N ALA A 209 17.68 -19.64 11.61
CA ALA A 209 16.92 -20.75 12.18
C ALA A 209 15.42 -20.46 12.25
N VAL A 210 15.01 -19.18 12.37
CA VAL A 210 13.59 -18.78 12.41
C VAL A 210 12.97 -18.89 11.02
N LYS A 211 12.16 -19.93 10.82
CA LYS A 211 11.44 -20.18 9.57
C LYS A 211 10.05 -19.55 9.57
N ILE A 212 9.63 -19.05 8.42
CA ILE A 212 8.24 -18.69 8.15
C ILE A 212 7.62 -19.77 7.27
N THR A 213 6.32 -19.99 7.39
CA THR A 213 5.57 -20.92 6.56
C THR A 213 4.51 -20.16 5.74
N PRO A 214 4.06 -20.69 4.59
CA PRO A 214 3.12 -19.98 3.71
C PRO A 214 1.81 -19.58 4.40
N ASP A 215 1.32 -20.39 5.33
CA ASP A 215 0.11 -20.13 6.11
C ASP A 215 0.21 -18.89 7.00
N MET A 216 1.42 -18.39 7.26
CA MET A 216 1.64 -17.14 8.00
C MET A 216 1.45 -15.89 7.16
N ILE A 217 1.41 -16.01 5.83
CA ILE A 217 1.39 -14.87 4.90
C ILE A 217 0.00 -14.82 4.27
N HIS A 218 -0.89 -14.07 4.92
CA HIS A 218 -2.29 -14.01 4.53
C HIS A 218 -2.50 -13.05 3.35
N GLY A 219 -3.58 -13.20 2.59
CA GLY A 219 -3.97 -12.25 1.55
C GLY A 219 -3.11 -12.28 0.27
N MET A 220 -2.21 -13.24 0.15
CA MET A 220 -1.35 -13.42 -1.03
C MET A 220 -1.96 -14.35 -2.10
N ASP A 221 -3.21 -14.78 -1.91
CA ASP A 221 -3.94 -15.63 -2.84
C ASP A 221 -4.10 -14.94 -4.21
N GLY A 222 -3.78 -15.64 -5.30
CA GLY A 222 -3.83 -15.11 -6.67
C GLY A 222 -2.59 -14.32 -7.10
N MET A 223 -1.82 -13.74 -6.17
CA MET A 223 -0.55 -13.04 -6.46
C MET A 223 0.60 -14.00 -6.81
N MET A 224 0.57 -15.22 -6.27
CA MET A 224 1.58 -16.25 -6.53
C MET A 224 1.64 -16.69 -8.00
N HIS A 225 0.53 -16.58 -8.75
CA HIS A 225 0.50 -16.89 -10.17
C HIS A 225 1.16 -15.80 -11.03
N HIS A 226 1.12 -14.53 -10.61
CA HIS A 226 1.76 -13.42 -11.31
C HIS A 226 3.27 -13.33 -11.02
N MET A 227 3.70 -13.56 -9.78
CA MET A 227 5.13 -13.53 -9.44
C MET A 227 5.95 -14.62 -10.16
N ASN A 228 5.36 -15.80 -10.39
CA ASN A 228 6.04 -16.90 -11.09
C ASN A 228 6.16 -16.65 -12.62
N MET A 229 5.39 -15.72 -13.18
CA MET A 229 5.47 -15.33 -14.60
C MET A 229 6.39 -14.11 -14.83
N GLY A 230 6.75 -13.36 -13.77
CA GLY A 230 7.70 -12.23 -13.82
C GLY A 230 9.15 -12.59 -13.45
N GLY A 231 9.40 -13.81 -12.97
CA GLY A 231 10.70 -14.27 -12.43
C GLY A 231 11.82 -14.52 -13.43
N SER A 232 11.78 -13.95 -14.64
CA SER A 232 12.94 -13.92 -15.55
C SER A 232 13.70 -12.60 -15.43
N MET A 233 13.97 -12.13 -14.20
CA MET A 233 14.98 -11.11 -13.98
C MET A 233 16.36 -11.77 -13.89
N LYS A 234 17.13 -11.55 -14.95
CA LYS A 234 18.50 -12.02 -15.14
C LYS A 234 19.38 -11.61 -13.96
N HIS A 235 19.93 -12.59 -13.26
CA HIS A 235 21.15 -12.42 -12.48
C HIS A 235 22.25 -11.88 -13.39
N HIS A 236 22.67 -10.63 -13.18
CA HIS A 236 23.98 -10.18 -13.62
C HIS A 236 24.95 -10.37 -12.45
N HIS A 237 25.95 -11.20 -12.72
CA HIS A 237 27.18 -11.32 -11.95
C HIS A 237 28.01 -10.04 -12.08
#